data_AF-X1TEI2-F1
#
_entry.id   AF-X1TEI2-F1
#
_cell.length_a   1.000
_cell.length_b   1.000
_cell.length_c   1.000
_cell.angle_alpha   90.00
_cell.angle_beta   90.00
_cell.angle_gamma   90.00
#
_symmetry.space_group_name_H-M   'P 1'
#
loop_
_entity.id
_entity.type
_entity.pdbx_description
1 polymer ?
#
loop_
_entity_poly.entity_id
_entity_poly.type
_entity_poly.pdbx_seq_one_letter_code
_entity_poly.pdbx_strand_id
1 'polypeptide(L)'
;DEIKQIEPSCSGIAGIRVPCTGVIDFARVANKLAELIEKKGQGNKVMTLHKVTGFDKHDFYTKVATNQKPFAANYIINCAGLQSDRIAKMDVVDAGMRIVPFRGDYYELTEEAAEKVRNLIYPVPNPDFPFLGVHFTRMIDGKVECGPNAVFAFKREGYDKTDFSLRDTWNALTYPGLWKMFLKHWRYGLGEYKRAFSKKLFLKQLQRLIPSLDANDIRPGKAGVRAQALRPNGELIDDFRIERQ
;
A
#
# COMPACT_ATOMS: atom_id res chain seq x y z
N ASP A 1 30.12 -14.29 -2.68
CA ASP A 1 30.37 -14.44 -4.13
C ASP A 1 29.13 -14.76 -4.96
N GLU A 2 28.29 -15.70 -4.53
CA GLU A 2 27.05 -16.06 -5.27
C GLU A 2 26.12 -14.87 -5.57
N ILE A 3 25.95 -13.92 -4.64
CA ILE A 3 25.16 -12.70 -4.87
C ILE A 3 25.64 -11.98 -6.14
N LYS A 4 26.95 -11.78 -6.30
CA LYS A 4 27.52 -11.08 -7.45
C LYS A 4 27.44 -11.90 -8.74
N GLN A 5 27.37 -13.23 -8.65
CA GLN A 5 27.16 -14.07 -9.83
C GLN A 5 25.73 -13.94 -10.36
N ILE A 6 24.74 -13.88 -9.46
CA ILE A 6 23.32 -13.77 -9.80
C ILE A 6 22.93 -12.32 -10.14
N GLU A 7 23.38 -11.38 -9.33
CA GLU A 7 23.05 -9.95 -9.38
C GLU A 7 24.34 -9.10 -9.26
N PRO A 8 25.08 -8.89 -10.37
CA PRO A 8 26.44 -8.36 -10.35
C PRO A 8 26.61 -6.98 -9.73
N SER A 9 25.59 -6.12 -9.86
CA SER A 9 25.61 -4.78 -9.27
C SER A 9 25.17 -4.76 -7.81
N CYS A 10 24.65 -5.88 -7.28
CA CYS A 10 24.18 -5.99 -5.90
C CYS A 10 25.32 -6.32 -4.92
N SER A 11 25.21 -5.79 -3.71
CA SER A 11 26.08 -6.06 -2.57
C SER A 11 25.25 -6.45 -1.35
N GLY A 12 25.78 -7.35 -0.53
CA GLY A 12 25.12 -7.84 0.68
C GLY A 12 26.04 -8.74 1.50
N ILE A 13 25.67 -8.98 2.76
CA ILE A 13 26.40 -9.86 3.68
C ILE A 13 26.11 -11.33 3.33
N ALA A 14 24.83 -11.63 3.11
CA ALA A 14 24.31 -12.93 2.71
C ALA A 14 23.01 -12.71 1.91
N GLY A 15 22.56 -13.74 1.20
CA GLY A 15 21.34 -13.67 0.40
C GLY A 15 20.69 -15.04 0.26
N ILE A 16 19.36 -15.04 0.09
CA ILE A 16 18.57 -16.22 -0.22
C ILE A 16 17.93 -15.98 -1.58
N ARG A 17 18.17 -16.89 -2.53
CA ARG A 17 17.52 -16.84 -3.84
C ARG A 17 16.17 -17.56 -3.76
N VAL A 18 15.11 -16.86 -4.11
CA VAL A 18 13.76 -17.42 -4.20
C VAL A 18 13.34 -17.42 -5.67
N PRO A 19 13.49 -18.55 -6.40
CA PRO A 19 13.29 -18.58 -7.86
C PRO A 19 11.81 -18.51 -8.27
N CYS A 20 10.88 -18.71 -7.34
CA CYS A 20 9.44 -18.74 -7.60
C CYS A 20 8.72 -17.39 -7.38
N THR A 21 9.45 -16.33 -7.00
CA THR A 21 8.86 -14.99 -6.87
C THR A 21 8.64 -14.36 -8.24
N GLY A 22 7.56 -13.60 -8.39
CA GLY A 22 7.25 -12.88 -9.62
C GLY A 22 6.56 -11.56 -9.36
N VAL A 23 6.37 -10.80 -10.45
CA VAL A 23 5.61 -9.55 -10.47
C VAL A 23 4.37 -9.71 -11.34
N ILE A 24 3.31 -8.98 -11.02
CA ILE A 24 2.07 -9.01 -11.78
C ILE A 24 1.55 -7.59 -12.05
N ASP A 25 0.90 -7.39 -13.19
CA ASP A 25 0.19 -6.15 -13.48
C ASP A 25 -1.16 -6.22 -12.76
N PHE A 26 -1.22 -5.63 -11.58
CA PHE A 26 -2.40 -5.63 -10.73
C PHE A 26 -3.64 -5.07 -11.45
N ALA A 27 -3.47 -4.01 -12.25
CA ALA A 27 -4.57 -3.40 -12.99
C ALA A 27 -5.12 -4.34 -14.06
N ARG A 28 -4.24 -5.01 -14.83
CA ARG A 28 -4.67 -6.04 -15.80
C ARG A 28 -5.37 -7.21 -15.11
N VAL A 29 -4.88 -7.67 -13.97
CA VAL A 29 -5.55 -8.73 -13.21
C VAL A 29 -6.93 -8.30 -12.76
N ALA A 30 -7.06 -7.12 -12.15
CA ALA A 30 -8.34 -6.59 -11.68
C ALA A 30 -9.34 -6.44 -12.84
N ASN A 31 -8.91 -5.88 -13.97
CA ASN A 31 -9.73 -5.77 -15.18
C ASN A 31 -10.14 -7.15 -15.69
N LYS A 32 -9.22 -8.13 -15.68
CA LYS A 32 -9.55 -9.49 -16.12
C LYS A 32 -10.57 -10.17 -15.21
N LEU A 33 -10.43 -9.99 -13.88
CA LEU A 33 -11.40 -10.50 -12.92
C LEU A 33 -12.78 -9.85 -13.14
N ALA A 34 -12.83 -8.55 -13.41
CA ALA A 34 -14.08 -7.86 -13.74
C ALA A 34 -14.76 -8.46 -14.98
N GLU A 35 -14.02 -8.66 -16.08
CA GLU A 35 -14.53 -9.33 -17.28
C GLU A 35 -15.08 -10.73 -16.99
N LEU A 36 -14.36 -11.51 -16.18
CA LEU A 36 -14.76 -12.88 -15.84
C LEU A 36 -16.03 -12.91 -14.98
N ILE A 37 -16.18 -11.95 -14.06
CA ILE A 37 -17.40 -11.80 -13.24
C ILE A 37 -18.61 -11.56 -14.15
N GLU A 38 -18.51 -10.61 -15.08
CA GLU A 38 -19.61 -10.25 -15.98
C GLU A 38 -19.94 -11.38 -16.97
N LYS A 39 -18.93 -12.12 -17.45
CA LYS A 39 -19.16 -13.28 -18.34
C LYS A 39 -19.80 -14.48 -17.64
N LYS A 40 -19.62 -14.62 -16.32
CA LYS A 40 -20.09 -15.80 -15.58
C LYS A 40 -21.62 -15.88 -15.47
N GLY A 41 -22.34 -14.77 -15.59
CA GLY A 41 -23.80 -14.78 -15.56
C GLY A 41 -24.44 -13.45 -15.94
N GLN A 42 -25.60 -13.51 -16.59
CA GLN A 42 -26.31 -12.33 -17.13
C GLN A 42 -26.71 -11.29 -16.08
N GLY A 43 -26.75 -11.68 -14.80
CA GLY A 43 -27.06 -10.78 -13.67
C GLY A 43 -25.84 -10.15 -12.99
N ASN A 44 -24.62 -10.60 -13.30
CA ASN A 44 -23.40 -10.10 -12.67
C ASN A 44 -23.00 -8.77 -13.32
N LYS A 45 -22.63 -7.79 -12.49
CA LYS A 45 -22.25 -6.45 -12.96
C LYS A 45 -21.05 -5.95 -12.18
N VAL A 46 -20.12 -5.29 -12.87
CA VAL A 46 -19.07 -4.48 -12.26
C VAL A 46 -19.39 -3.02 -12.49
N MET A 47 -19.78 -2.32 -11.42
CA MET A 47 -20.29 -0.95 -11.51
C MET A 47 -19.26 0.05 -10.97
N THR A 48 -18.56 0.74 -11.87
CA THR A 48 -17.66 1.86 -11.51
C THR A 48 -18.43 3.16 -11.36
N LEU A 49 -17.86 4.18 -10.70
CA LEU A 49 -18.52 5.48 -10.44
C LEU A 49 -19.80 5.38 -9.57
N HIS A 50 -19.97 4.26 -8.86
CA HIS A 50 -21.07 3.96 -7.95
C HIS A 50 -20.57 3.93 -6.50
N LYS A 51 -20.32 5.11 -5.95
CA LYS A 51 -19.87 5.28 -4.57
C LYS A 51 -21.01 4.98 -3.61
N VAL A 52 -20.78 4.06 -2.67
CA VAL A 52 -21.69 3.77 -1.56
C VAL A 52 -21.73 4.95 -0.59
N THR A 53 -22.93 5.34 -0.18
CA THR A 53 -23.19 6.51 0.67
C THR A 53 -23.97 6.17 1.94
N GLY A 54 -24.60 5.00 2.01
CA GLY A 54 -25.35 4.56 3.17
C GLY A 54 -25.84 3.11 3.06
N PHE A 55 -26.29 2.57 4.17
CA PHE A 55 -26.98 1.28 4.26
C PHE A 55 -28.28 1.49 5.03
N ASP A 56 -29.37 0.90 4.53
CA ASP A 56 -30.69 0.91 5.14
C ASP A 56 -31.16 -0.54 5.28
N LYS A 57 -31.22 -1.04 6.52
CA LYS A 57 -31.45 -2.46 6.83
C LYS A 57 -32.95 -2.74 6.89
N HIS A 58 -33.41 -3.74 6.15
CA HIS A 58 -34.76 -4.29 6.21
C HIS A 58 -34.73 -5.76 6.61
N ASP A 59 -35.88 -6.34 6.95
CA ASP A 59 -36.00 -7.70 7.49
C ASP A 59 -35.33 -8.80 6.64
N PHE A 60 -35.29 -8.64 5.31
CA PHE A 60 -34.79 -9.66 4.38
C PHE A 60 -33.67 -9.20 3.45
N TYR A 61 -33.34 -7.90 3.45
CA TYR A 61 -32.31 -7.33 2.59
C TYR A 61 -31.80 -6.01 3.16
N THR A 62 -30.60 -5.61 2.73
CA THR A 62 -30.06 -4.27 2.96
C THR A 62 -30.17 -3.47 1.68
N LYS A 63 -30.78 -2.29 1.75
CA LYS A 63 -30.74 -1.31 0.68
C LYS A 63 -29.42 -0.55 0.76
N VAL A 64 -28.58 -0.73 -0.24
CA VAL A 64 -27.32 -0.01 -0.39
C VAL A 64 -27.59 1.30 -1.13
N ALA A 65 -27.42 2.41 -0.43
CA ALA A 65 -27.51 3.73 -1.02
C ALA A 65 -26.20 4.07 -1.74
N THR A 66 -26.31 4.67 -2.92
CA THR A 66 -25.16 5.12 -3.71
C THR A 66 -25.35 6.56 -4.19
N ASN A 67 -24.32 7.17 -4.76
CA ASN A 67 -24.44 8.42 -5.52
C ASN A 67 -25.18 8.26 -6.86
N GLN A 68 -25.56 7.03 -7.21
CA GLN A 68 -26.34 6.67 -8.39
C GLN A 68 -27.65 6.03 -7.90
N LYS A 69 -28.18 5.04 -8.61
CA LYS A 69 -29.37 4.29 -8.16
C LYS A 69 -29.01 3.36 -6.98
N PRO A 70 -29.86 3.28 -5.93
CA PRO A 70 -29.69 2.29 -4.87
C PRO A 70 -30.02 0.88 -5.37
N PHE A 71 -29.50 -0.13 -4.67
CA PHE A 71 -29.83 -1.54 -4.93
C PHE A 71 -30.00 -2.32 -3.63
N ALA A 72 -30.77 -3.41 -3.68
CA ALA A 72 -30.96 -4.32 -2.56
C ALA A 72 -29.94 -5.46 -2.60
N ALA A 73 -29.43 -5.87 -1.45
CA ALA A 73 -28.51 -6.99 -1.31
C ALA A 73 -28.82 -7.79 -0.04
N ASN A 74 -28.77 -9.11 -0.13
CA ASN A 74 -28.90 -10.01 1.03
C ASN A 74 -27.57 -10.19 1.76
N TYR A 75 -26.46 -10.07 1.04
CA TYR A 75 -25.10 -10.19 1.56
C TYR A 75 -24.25 -9.05 1.03
N ILE A 76 -23.42 -8.47 1.90
CA ILE A 76 -22.51 -7.38 1.58
C ILE A 76 -21.12 -7.79 2.01
N ILE A 77 -20.15 -7.69 1.09
CA ILE A 77 -18.73 -7.91 1.38
C ILE A 77 -18.02 -6.56 1.23
N ASN A 78 -17.51 -6.03 2.34
CA ASN A 78 -16.81 -4.76 2.35
C ASN A 78 -15.31 -4.95 2.06
N CYS A 79 -14.93 -4.67 0.80
CA CYS A 79 -13.53 -4.68 0.34
C CYS A 79 -13.01 -3.27 0.01
N ALA A 80 -13.49 -2.23 0.69
CA ALA A 80 -13.24 -0.83 0.30
C ALA A 80 -11.84 -0.28 0.63
N GLY A 81 -10.85 -1.15 0.90
CA GLY A 81 -9.45 -0.78 1.12
C GLY A 81 -9.26 0.36 2.13
N LEU A 82 -8.75 1.49 1.64
CA LEU A 82 -8.53 2.72 2.43
C LEU A 82 -9.80 3.28 3.08
N GLN A 83 -10.99 2.90 2.63
CA GLN A 83 -12.28 3.33 3.17
C GLN A 83 -13.01 2.22 3.95
N SER A 84 -12.40 1.04 4.13
CA SER A 84 -13.08 -0.15 4.68
C SER A 84 -13.70 0.08 6.07
N ASP A 85 -12.98 0.64 7.03
CA ASP A 85 -13.52 0.97 8.37
C ASP A 85 -14.65 2.01 8.34
N ARG A 86 -14.67 2.92 7.36
CA ARG A 86 -15.77 3.89 7.17
C ARG A 86 -17.02 3.23 6.62
N ILE A 87 -16.86 2.33 5.65
CA ILE A 87 -17.96 1.53 5.13
C ILE A 87 -18.52 0.61 6.23
N ALA A 88 -17.66 -0.01 7.04
CA ALA A 88 -18.08 -0.81 8.19
C ALA A 88 -18.87 0.05 9.20
N LYS A 89 -18.35 1.22 9.58
CA LYS A 89 -19.05 2.14 10.47
C LYS A 89 -20.39 2.63 9.90
N MET A 90 -20.46 2.87 8.59
CA MET A 90 -21.69 3.25 7.89
C MET A 90 -22.75 2.14 7.95
N ASP A 91 -22.32 0.87 7.99
CA ASP A 91 -23.16 -0.31 8.19
C ASP A 91 -23.37 -0.68 9.69
N VAL A 92 -22.96 0.22 10.60
CA VAL A 92 -23.05 0.04 12.06
C VAL A 92 -22.29 -1.20 12.55
N VAL A 93 -21.20 -1.55 11.88
CA VAL A 93 -20.26 -2.60 12.28
C VAL A 93 -19.08 -1.98 13.02
N ASP A 94 -18.83 -2.43 14.25
CA ASP A 94 -17.61 -2.09 14.98
C ASP A 94 -16.48 -3.05 14.58
N ALA A 95 -15.53 -2.55 13.78
CA ALA A 95 -14.38 -3.31 13.34
C ALA A 95 -13.27 -3.43 14.42
N GLY A 96 -13.40 -2.76 15.57
CA GLY A 96 -12.38 -2.74 16.62
C GLY A 96 -11.03 -2.13 16.19
N MET A 97 -10.99 -1.46 15.05
CA MET A 97 -9.79 -0.91 14.42
C MET A 97 -10.14 0.32 13.57
N ARG A 98 -9.13 1.08 13.18
CA ARG A 98 -9.25 2.12 12.15
C ARG A 98 -8.21 1.92 11.06
N ILE A 99 -8.56 2.39 9.86
CA ILE A 99 -7.60 2.47 8.76
C ILE A 99 -6.86 3.81 8.83
N VAL A 100 -5.53 3.71 8.90
CA VAL A 100 -4.60 4.82 8.86
C VAL A 100 -3.80 4.74 7.56
N PRO A 101 -3.74 5.82 6.76
CA PRO A 101 -3.03 5.79 5.48
C PRO A 101 -1.53 6.03 5.67
N PHE A 102 -0.71 5.14 5.11
CA PHE A 102 0.74 5.33 4.97
C PHE A 102 1.10 5.43 3.51
N ARG A 103 1.61 6.60 3.09
CA ARG A 103 2.10 6.82 1.73
C ARG A 103 3.52 6.29 1.63
N GLY A 104 3.76 5.52 0.58
CA GLY A 104 5.07 5.15 0.11
C GLY A 104 5.42 5.86 -1.18
N ASP A 105 6.47 6.68 -1.12
CA ASP A 105 7.05 7.35 -2.28
C ASP A 105 8.08 6.43 -2.93
N TYR A 106 7.94 6.18 -4.23
CA TYR A 106 8.91 5.44 -5.03
C TYR A 106 9.73 6.36 -5.93
N TYR A 107 10.92 5.90 -6.28
CA TYR A 107 11.68 6.36 -7.43
C TYR A 107 11.64 5.28 -8.51
N GLU A 108 11.97 5.64 -9.73
CA GLU A 108 12.19 4.70 -10.82
C GLU A 108 13.64 4.86 -11.30
N LEU A 109 14.28 3.77 -11.72
CA LEU A 109 15.58 3.86 -12.38
C LEU A 109 15.43 4.44 -13.80
N THR A 110 16.47 5.10 -14.29
CA THR A 110 16.58 5.38 -15.74
C THR A 110 16.73 4.07 -16.51
N GLU A 111 16.56 4.14 -17.83
CA GLU A 111 16.70 2.98 -18.70
C GLU A 111 18.10 2.37 -18.61
N GLU A 112 19.15 3.20 -18.55
CA GLU A 112 20.53 2.71 -18.42
C GLU A 112 20.77 2.07 -17.04
N ALA A 113 20.23 2.68 -15.98
CA ALA A 113 20.40 2.18 -14.62
C ALA A 113 19.58 0.90 -14.35
N ALA A 114 18.47 0.70 -15.06
CA ALA A 114 17.62 -0.48 -14.92
C ALA A 114 18.38 -1.79 -15.24
N GLU A 115 19.40 -1.74 -16.09
CA GLU A 115 20.26 -2.90 -16.41
C GLU A 115 21.06 -3.41 -15.20
N LYS A 116 21.26 -2.56 -14.18
CA LYS A 116 21.92 -2.92 -12.90
C LYS A 116 21.05 -3.86 -12.05
N VAL A 117 19.78 -4.10 -12.42
CA VAL A 117 18.82 -4.92 -11.68
C VAL A 117 18.28 -6.01 -12.58
N ARG A 118 18.74 -7.25 -12.37
CA ARG A 118 18.33 -8.43 -13.13
C ARG A 118 17.14 -9.14 -12.49
N ASN A 119 17.04 -9.08 -11.15
CA ASN A 119 16.04 -9.76 -10.34
C ASN A 119 15.36 -8.81 -9.34
N LEU A 120 14.39 -9.34 -8.59
CA LEU A 120 13.84 -8.66 -7.42
C LEU A 120 14.87 -8.64 -6.29
N ILE A 121 15.22 -7.46 -5.79
CA ILE A 121 16.24 -7.28 -4.74
C ILE A 121 15.61 -6.67 -3.50
N TYR A 122 15.44 -7.49 -2.46
CA TYR A 122 14.74 -7.14 -1.22
C TYR A 122 15.70 -7.30 -0.04
N PRO A 123 15.78 -6.32 0.89
CA PRO A 123 16.53 -6.52 2.12
C PRO A 123 15.81 -7.54 3.01
N VAL A 124 16.54 -8.17 3.93
CA VAL A 124 15.92 -9.03 4.95
C VAL A 124 15.03 -8.14 5.84
N PRO A 125 13.74 -8.49 6.02
CA PRO A 125 12.85 -7.75 6.91
C PRO A 125 13.41 -7.73 8.33
N ASN A 126 13.38 -6.56 8.95
CA ASN A 126 13.69 -6.45 10.36
C ASN A 126 12.37 -6.47 11.16
N PRO A 127 12.20 -7.43 12.09
CA PRO A 127 10.95 -7.67 12.80
C PRO A 127 10.54 -6.53 13.74
N ASP A 128 11.47 -5.66 14.14
CA ASP A 128 11.18 -4.48 14.96
C ASP A 128 10.53 -3.35 14.14
N PHE A 129 10.49 -3.49 12.81
CA PHE A 129 9.97 -2.47 11.91
C PHE A 129 8.73 -2.94 11.15
N PRO A 130 7.71 -2.07 11.04
CA PRO A 130 6.47 -2.39 10.34
C PRO A 130 6.60 -2.39 8.81
N PHE A 131 7.74 -1.94 8.28
CA PHE A 131 7.99 -1.81 6.85
C PHE A 131 9.37 -2.35 6.48
N LEU A 132 9.46 -2.92 5.28
CA LEU A 132 10.66 -3.58 4.77
C LEU A 132 11.84 -2.61 4.53
N GLY A 133 11.53 -1.37 4.16
CA GLY A 133 12.48 -0.41 3.63
C GLY A 133 12.64 -0.50 2.11
N VAL A 134 13.66 0.18 1.59
CA VAL A 134 13.88 0.30 0.15
C VAL A 134 14.30 -1.04 -0.47
N HIS A 135 13.72 -1.35 -1.63
CA HIS A 135 14.03 -2.52 -2.45
C HIS A 135 13.95 -2.13 -3.93
N PHE A 136 14.35 -3.05 -4.81
CA PHE A 136 14.24 -2.91 -6.26
C PHE A 136 13.27 -3.93 -6.81
N THR A 137 12.25 -3.44 -7.50
CA THR A 137 11.23 -4.25 -8.17
C THR A 137 11.32 -4.03 -9.66
N ARG A 138 11.77 -5.07 -10.38
CA ARG A 138 11.74 -5.09 -11.84
C ARG A 138 10.33 -5.44 -12.31
N MET A 139 9.68 -4.48 -12.94
CA MET A 139 8.30 -4.55 -13.43
C MET A 139 8.20 -5.36 -14.72
N ILE A 140 6.99 -5.75 -15.10
CA ILE A 140 6.73 -6.55 -16.33
C ILE A 140 7.15 -5.80 -17.60
N ASP A 141 7.06 -4.47 -17.59
CA ASP A 141 7.46 -3.62 -18.71
C ASP A 141 8.97 -3.33 -18.75
N GLY A 142 9.75 -3.95 -17.86
CA GLY A 142 11.21 -3.80 -17.78
C GLY A 142 11.69 -2.61 -16.95
N LYS A 143 10.79 -1.72 -16.51
CA LYS A 143 11.14 -0.63 -15.60
C LYS A 143 11.51 -1.16 -14.22
N VAL A 144 12.26 -0.39 -13.45
CA VAL A 144 12.66 -0.77 -12.10
C VAL A 144 12.20 0.29 -11.11
N GLU A 145 11.22 -0.09 -10.28
CA GLU A 145 10.76 0.72 -9.17
C GLU A 145 11.66 0.53 -7.95
N CYS A 146 11.98 1.63 -7.28
CA CYS A 146 12.86 1.70 -6.11
C CYS A 146 12.11 2.30 -4.94
N GLY A 147 12.08 1.61 -3.80
CA GLY A 147 11.42 2.12 -2.60
C GLY A 147 10.64 1.05 -1.86
N PRO A 148 9.59 1.41 -1.09
CA PRO A 148 9.19 2.78 -0.77
C PRO A 148 9.84 3.29 0.53
N ASN A 149 9.74 4.60 0.76
CA ASN A 149 9.68 5.12 2.14
C ASN A 149 8.29 4.84 2.74
N ALA A 150 8.07 5.06 4.03
CA ALA A 150 6.74 4.94 4.63
C ALA A 150 6.45 6.11 5.56
N VAL A 151 5.59 7.02 5.09
CA VAL A 151 5.19 8.21 5.85
C VAL A 151 3.68 8.26 6.04
N PHE A 152 3.23 8.79 7.17
CA PHE A 152 1.81 9.00 7.39
C PHE A 152 1.26 10.03 6.41
N ALA A 153 0.11 9.72 5.80
CA ALA A 153 -0.57 10.58 4.83
C ALA A 153 -1.71 11.35 5.50
N PHE A 154 -1.86 12.63 5.16
CA PHE A 154 -2.91 13.51 5.70
C PHE A 154 -4.23 13.40 4.93
N LYS A 155 -4.32 12.46 4.00
CA LYS A 155 -5.49 12.12 3.18
C LYS A 155 -5.43 10.63 2.87
N ARG A 156 -6.56 9.93 2.98
CA ARG A 156 -6.60 8.47 2.77
C ARG A 156 -6.19 8.08 1.36
N GLU A 157 -6.67 8.82 0.37
CA GLU A 157 -6.27 8.70 -1.03
C GLU A 157 -5.36 9.89 -1.39
N GLY A 158 -4.33 10.10 -0.56
CA GLY A 158 -3.34 11.17 -0.74
C GLY A 158 -2.08 10.64 -1.42
N TYR A 159 -2.06 10.69 -2.76
CA TYR A 159 -0.95 10.18 -3.56
C TYR A 159 0.14 11.24 -3.76
N ASP A 160 -0.19 12.52 -3.62
CA ASP A 160 0.78 13.61 -3.71
C ASP A 160 1.40 13.97 -2.36
N LYS A 161 2.56 14.62 -2.39
CA LYS A 161 3.28 15.05 -1.17
C LYS A 161 2.50 16.03 -0.32
N THR A 162 1.68 16.86 -0.96
CA THR A 162 0.91 17.95 -0.38
C THR A 162 -0.58 17.64 -0.27
N ASP A 163 -1.00 16.42 -0.61
CA ASP A 163 -2.38 16.00 -0.51
C ASP A 163 -2.87 16.07 0.95
N PHE A 164 -3.95 16.80 1.18
CA PHE A 164 -4.48 17.06 2.51
C PHE A 164 -6.01 16.92 2.54
N SER A 165 -6.51 16.31 3.62
CA SER A 165 -7.93 16.24 3.92
C SER A 165 -8.10 16.51 5.42
N LEU A 166 -8.77 17.62 5.75
CA LEU A 166 -9.04 17.98 7.14
C LEU A 166 -9.83 16.87 7.85
N ARG A 167 -10.82 16.28 7.17
CA ARG A 167 -11.63 15.17 7.70
C ARG A 167 -10.79 13.93 7.99
N ASP A 168 -9.89 13.55 7.08
CA ASP A 168 -9.06 12.35 7.25
C ASP A 168 -8.01 12.58 8.33
N THR A 169 -7.36 13.75 8.31
CA THR A 169 -6.37 14.17 9.31
C THR A 169 -6.98 14.19 10.70
N TRP A 170 -8.12 14.85 10.88
CA TRP A 170 -8.82 14.90 12.17
C TRP A 170 -9.21 13.48 12.65
N ASN A 171 -9.75 12.65 11.76
CA ASN A 171 -10.14 11.28 12.11
C ASN A 171 -8.96 10.41 12.57
N ALA A 172 -7.78 10.60 11.97
CA ALA A 172 -6.56 9.89 12.33
C ALA A 172 -5.94 10.44 13.63
N LEU A 173 -5.77 11.75 13.74
CA LEU A 173 -5.15 12.39 14.92
C LEU A 173 -6.00 12.30 16.19
N THR A 174 -7.32 12.15 16.06
CA THR A 174 -8.21 11.88 17.20
C THR A 174 -8.26 10.40 17.59
N TYR A 175 -7.51 9.53 16.90
CA TYR A 175 -7.46 8.11 17.24
C TYR A 175 -6.29 7.82 18.21
N PRO A 176 -6.55 7.34 19.44
CA PRO A 176 -5.49 7.07 20.42
C PRO A 176 -4.45 6.05 19.93
N GLY A 177 -4.89 5.08 19.12
CA GLY A 177 -4.00 4.07 18.54
C GLY A 177 -2.87 4.67 17.72
N LEU A 178 -3.14 5.77 17.00
CA LEU A 178 -2.13 6.43 16.16
C LEU A 178 -0.98 6.98 16.98
N TRP A 179 -1.29 7.66 18.09
CA TRP A 179 -0.28 8.23 18.98
C TRP A 179 0.52 7.16 19.70
N LYS A 180 -0.14 6.08 20.17
CA LYS A 180 0.57 4.95 20.81
C LYS A 180 1.55 4.30 19.84
N MET A 181 1.14 4.09 18.59
CA MET A 181 2.00 3.57 17.53
C MET A 181 3.17 4.53 17.24
N PHE A 182 2.91 5.84 17.09
CA PHE A 182 3.97 6.81 16.86
C PHE A 182 4.96 6.88 18.02
N LEU A 183 4.49 6.89 19.27
CA LEU A 183 5.36 6.90 20.46
C LEU A 183 6.22 5.64 20.55
N LYS A 184 5.69 4.48 20.12
CA LYS A 184 6.46 3.23 20.05
C LYS A 184 7.55 3.26 18.97
N HIS A 185 7.30 3.95 17.84
CA HIS A 185 8.17 3.91 16.64
C HIS A 185 8.76 5.28 16.24
N TRP A 186 8.80 6.27 17.13
CA TRP A 186 9.08 7.69 16.80
C TRP A 186 10.45 7.92 16.16
N ARG A 187 11.50 7.22 16.64
CA ARG A 187 12.87 7.33 16.13
C ARG A 187 12.94 6.96 14.65
N TYR A 188 12.15 5.95 14.26
CA TYR A 188 12.10 5.48 12.89
C TYR A 188 11.24 6.39 12.01
N GLY A 189 10.08 6.82 12.51
CA GLY A 189 9.19 7.75 11.80
C GLY A 189 9.93 9.02 11.35
N LEU A 190 10.72 9.64 12.24
CA LEU A 190 11.54 10.81 11.88
C LEU A 190 12.55 10.52 10.76
N GLY A 191 13.13 9.31 10.74
CA GLY A 191 14.03 8.87 9.69
C GLY A 191 13.32 8.74 8.33
N GLU A 192 12.13 8.13 8.32
CA GLU A 192 11.29 7.97 7.12
C GLU A 192 10.85 9.32 6.56
N TYR A 193 10.41 10.24 7.41
CA TYR A 193 10.08 11.60 6.98
C TYR A 193 11.29 12.30 6.34
N LYS A 194 12.47 12.26 6.96
CA LYS A 194 13.68 12.85 6.37
C LYS A 194 14.01 12.24 5.00
N ARG A 195 13.79 10.93 4.81
CA ARG A 195 14.02 10.23 3.53
C ARG A 195 12.99 10.59 2.46
N ALA A 196 11.71 10.69 2.83
CA ALA A 196 10.63 11.04 1.90
C ALA A 196 10.82 12.43 1.26
N PHE A 197 11.49 13.35 1.97
CA PHE A 197 11.80 14.69 1.48
C PHE A 197 13.24 14.86 0.97
N SER A 198 14.08 13.81 0.97
CA SER A 198 15.48 13.91 0.55
C SER A 198 15.90 12.81 -0.42
N LYS A 199 16.00 13.16 -1.71
CA LYS A 199 16.55 12.30 -2.78
C LYS A 199 17.91 11.72 -2.40
N LYS A 200 18.77 12.52 -1.78
CA LYS A 200 20.12 12.11 -1.34
C LYS A 200 20.09 11.02 -0.27
N LEU A 201 19.23 11.15 0.74
CA LEU A 201 19.11 10.15 1.81
C LEU A 201 18.48 8.85 1.30
N PHE A 202 17.54 8.97 0.36
CA PHE A 202 16.94 7.81 -0.31
C PHE A 202 17.98 7.04 -1.12
N LEU A 203 18.73 7.74 -1.98
CA LEU A 203 19.83 7.15 -2.76
C LEU A 203 20.84 6.44 -1.85
N LYS A 204 21.20 7.03 -0.71
CA LYS A 204 22.14 6.41 0.24
C LYS A 204 21.63 5.06 0.78
N GLN A 205 20.32 4.86 0.91
CA GLN A 205 19.77 3.55 1.30
C GLN A 205 19.80 2.56 0.13
N LEU A 206 19.44 3.00 -1.07
CA LEU A 206 19.56 2.18 -2.29
C LEU A 206 21.00 1.70 -2.51
N GLN A 207 21.98 2.57 -2.26
CA GLN A 207 23.41 2.27 -2.37
C GLN A 207 23.91 1.20 -1.40
N ARG A 208 23.13 0.84 -0.36
CA ARG A 208 23.46 -0.32 0.49
C ARG A 208 23.27 -1.64 -0.24
N LEU A 209 22.36 -1.67 -1.21
CA LEU A 209 22.07 -2.82 -2.06
C LEU A 209 22.81 -2.70 -3.39
N ILE A 210 22.81 -1.53 -4.05
CA ILE A 210 23.51 -1.30 -5.33
C ILE A 210 24.44 -0.09 -5.20
N PRO A 211 25.71 -0.29 -4.77
CA PRO A 211 26.63 0.81 -4.46
C PRO A 211 26.97 1.73 -5.64
N SER A 212 26.87 1.23 -6.88
CA SER A 212 27.19 1.96 -8.11
C SER A 212 26.09 2.89 -8.61
N LEU A 213 24.97 3.03 -7.88
CA LEU A 213 23.93 4.00 -8.23
C LEU A 213 24.35 5.42 -7.93
N ASP A 214 23.97 6.34 -8.81
CA ASP A 214 24.14 7.77 -8.64
C ASP A 214 22.80 8.55 -8.60
N ALA A 215 22.87 9.87 -8.48
CA ALA A 215 21.69 10.71 -8.35
C ALA A 215 20.93 10.92 -9.67
N ASN A 216 21.56 10.70 -10.81
CA ASN A 216 20.95 10.80 -12.13
C ASN A 216 20.26 9.49 -12.53
N ASP A 217 20.72 8.36 -11.97
CA ASP A 217 20.11 7.04 -12.15
C ASP A 217 18.67 6.93 -11.62
N ILE A 218 18.21 7.84 -10.75
CA ILE A 218 16.87 7.79 -10.15
C ILE A 218 16.01 9.01 -10.51
N ARG A 219 14.79 8.75 -10.98
CA ARG A 219 13.75 9.75 -11.24
C ARG A 219 12.53 9.54 -10.32
N PRO A 220 11.77 10.60 -9.99
CA PRO A 220 10.54 10.43 -9.19
C PRO A 220 9.61 9.40 -9.82
N GLY A 221 9.14 8.45 -9.02
CA GLY A 221 8.19 7.42 -9.42
C GLY A 221 6.79 7.69 -8.88
N LYS A 222 5.94 6.67 -8.95
CA LYS A 222 4.58 6.73 -8.40
C LYS A 222 4.60 6.65 -6.87
N ALA A 223 3.49 7.03 -6.26
CA ALA A 223 3.25 6.78 -4.84
C ALA A 223 2.16 5.71 -4.68
N GLY A 224 2.28 4.91 -3.62
CA GLY A 224 1.20 4.04 -3.15
C GLY A 224 0.74 4.47 -1.77
N VAL A 225 -0.53 4.24 -1.43
CA VAL A 225 -1.02 4.46 -0.05
C VAL A 225 -1.51 3.14 0.52
N ARG A 226 -0.84 2.67 1.57
CA ARG A 226 -1.22 1.45 2.29
C ARG A 226 -2.36 1.76 3.26
N ALA A 227 -3.42 0.97 3.19
CA ALA A 227 -4.50 0.96 4.16
C ALA A 227 -4.07 0.17 5.40
N GLN A 228 -3.44 0.83 6.37
CA GLN A 228 -2.93 0.15 7.55
C GLN A 228 -4.03 0.06 8.62
N ALA A 229 -4.45 -1.17 8.94
CA ALA A 229 -5.36 -1.41 10.04
C ALA A 229 -4.60 -1.27 11.37
N LEU A 230 -5.15 -0.44 12.25
CA LEU A 230 -4.55 -0.06 13.53
C LEU A 230 -5.57 -0.21 14.65
N ARG A 231 -5.17 -0.88 15.73
CA ARG A 231 -5.98 -1.07 16.94
C ARG A 231 -5.88 0.11 17.90
N PRO A 232 -6.81 0.26 18.87
CA PRO A 232 -6.78 1.35 19.86
C PRO A 232 -5.57 1.32 20.80
N ASN A 233 -4.90 0.18 20.91
CA ASN A 233 -3.66 0.00 21.68
C ASN A 233 -2.40 0.41 20.90
N GLY A 234 -2.51 0.73 19.60
CA GLY A 234 -1.39 1.09 18.74
C GLY A 234 -0.74 -0.08 18.01
N GLU A 235 -1.29 -1.29 18.12
CA GLU A 235 -0.84 -2.45 17.34
C GLU A 235 -1.36 -2.40 15.92
N LEU A 236 -0.47 -2.69 14.98
CA LEU A 236 -0.80 -2.90 13.58
C LEU A 236 -1.36 -4.30 13.40
N ILE A 237 -2.39 -4.41 12.56
CA ILE A 237 -2.86 -5.71 12.09
C ILE A 237 -2.12 -5.98 10.77
N ASP A 238 -1.24 -6.98 10.79
CA ASP A 238 -0.33 -7.28 9.68
C ASP A 238 -0.95 -8.24 8.64
N ASP A 239 -1.97 -8.99 9.04
CA ASP A 239 -2.71 -9.93 8.18
C ASP A 239 -4.18 -9.47 8.01
N PHE A 240 -5.08 -10.36 7.62
CA PHE A 240 -6.50 -10.02 7.45
C PHE A 240 -7.27 -9.94 8.77
N ARG A 241 -8.11 -8.90 8.89
CA ARG A 241 -9.19 -8.86 9.88
C ARG A 241 -10.52 -9.11 9.16
N ILE A 242 -11.15 -10.24 9.45
CA ILE A 242 -12.45 -10.61 8.89
C ILE A 242 -13.48 -10.51 10.02
N GLU A 243 -14.44 -9.62 9.85
CA GLU A 243 -15.63 -9.54 10.72
C GLU A 243 -16.82 -10.13 9.99
N ARG A 244 -17.62 -10.91 10.71
CA ARG A 244 -18.90 -11.44 10.23
C ARG A 244 -20.00 -10.91 11.13
N GLN A 245 -21.05 -10.39 10.52
CA GLN A 245 -22.28 -9.99 11.19
C GLN A 245 -23.42 -10.88 10.69
#